data_AF-A0A9E8MZA3-F1
#
_entry.id   AF-A0A9E8MZA3-F1
#
_cell.length_a   1.000
_cell.length_b   1.000
_cell.length_c   1.000
_cell.angle_alpha   90.00
_cell.angle_beta   90.00
_cell.angle_gamma   90.00
#
_symmetry.space_group_name_H-M   'P 1'
#
loop_
_entity.id
_entity.type
_entity.pdbx_description
1 polymer ?
#
loop_
_entity_poly.entity_id
_entity_poly.type
_entity_poly.pdbx_seq_one_letter_code
_entity_poly.pdbx_strand_id
1 'polypeptide(L)'
;MRLLITVSLLLFFLKASSQQSNKNVDSLLNAYKINSELKNYATLAHDVSVKYGKAGDFVKALKYALKEVKFKKHLPVERQKNSLFNLGLFFYKNQAYSKSIDAYNKVIDSFSSDEFTYRAYCENARNYDKLGDFYLARNYYKKGLSHPK
;
A
#
# COMPACT_ATOMS: atom_id res chain seq x y z
N MET A 1 -29.35 -10.59 25.23
CA MET A 1 -28.64 -11.84 24.83
C MET A 1 -28.79 -12.18 23.34
N ARG A 2 -29.99 -12.16 22.73
CA ARG A 2 -30.19 -12.48 21.29
C ARG A 2 -29.44 -11.57 20.30
N LEU A 3 -29.33 -10.25 20.56
CA LEU A 3 -28.66 -9.29 19.66
C LEU A 3 -27.14 -9.49 19.58
N LEU A 4 -26.51 -9.92 20.67
CA LEU A 4 -25.06 -10.20 20.71
C LEU A 4 -24.71 -11.46 19.89
N ILE A 5 -25.58 -12.47 19.92
CA ILE A 5 -25.41 -13.72 19.18
C ILE A 5 -25.51 -13.47 17.66
N THR A 6 -26.45 -12.63 17.21
CA THR A 6 -26.62 -12.32 15.79
C THR A 6 -25.47 -11.49 15.22
N VAL A 7 -24.96 -10.50 15.97
CA VAL A 7 -23.78 -9.70 15.56
C VAL A 7 -22.53 -10.59 15.48
N SER A 8 -22.30 -11.45 16.47
CA SER A 8 -21.14 -12.36 16.46
C SER A 8 -21.20 -13.38 15.33
N LEU A 9 -22.39 -13.88 14.99
CA LEU A 9 -22.60 -14.81 13.87
C LEU A 9 -22.37 -14.13 12.51
N LEU A 10 -22.87 -12.90 12.34
CA LEU A 10 -22.63 -12.10 11.13
C LEU A 10 -21.14 -11.80 10.94
N LEU A 11 -20.43 -11.42 12.01
CA LEU A 11 -18.98 -11.21 11.98
C LEU A 11 -18.22 -12.50 11.61
N PHE A 12 -18.67 -13.65 12.10
CA PHE A 12 -18.10 -14.94 11.73
C PHE A 12 -18.27 -15.25 10.23
N PHE A 13 -19.48 -15.05 9.68
CA PHE A 13 -19.74 -15.24 8.25
C PHE A 13 -18.95 -14.27 7.36
N LEU A 14 -18.84 -12.99 7.76
CA LEU A 14 -18.00 -12.00 7.07
C LEU A 14 -16.52 -12.40 7.11
N LYS A 15 -16.04 -12.90 8.25
CA LYS A 15 -14.65 -13.37 8.39
C LYS A 15 -14.41 -14.60 7.52
N ALA A 16 -15.32 -15.57 7.51
CA ALA A 16 -15.24 -16.78 6.69
C ALA A 16 -15.26 -16.49 5.19
N SER A 17 -16.17 -15.63 4.71
CA SER A 17 -16.24 -15.23 3.30
C SER A 17 -14.98 -14.47 2.86
N SER A 18 -14.45 -13.59 3.72
CA SER A 18 -13.17 -12.92 3.46
C SER A 18 -12.00 -13.89 3.37
N GLN A 19 -11.99 -14.93 4.22
CA GLN A 19 -10.94 -15.96 4.25
C GLN A 19 -10.98 -16.83 2.98
N GLN A 20 -12.18 -17.21 2.53
CA GLN A 20 -12.36 -17.99 1.31
C GLN A 20 -12.00 -17.17 0.06
N SER A 21 -12.42 -15.90 -0.01
CA SER A 21 -12.00 -14.99 -1.08
C SER A 21 -10.49 -14.84 -1.16
N ASN A 22 -9.79 -14.82 -0.01
CA ASN A 22 -8.32 -14.75 0.02
C ASN A 22 -7.64 -16.00 -0.52
N LYS A 23 -8.16 -17.19 -0.21
CA LYS A 23 -7.63 -18.45 -0.77
C LYS A 23 -7.72 -18.45 -2.29
N ASN A 24 -8.83 -17.97 -2.85
CA ASN A 24 -9.02 -17.90 -4.30
C ASN A 24 -8.03 -16.92 -4.96
N VAL A 25 -7.82 -15.74 -4.36
CA VAL A 25 -6.84 -14.77 -4.86
C VAL A 25 -5.42 -15.31 -4.79
N ASP A 26 -5.03 -15.92 -3.68
CA ASP A 26 -3.67 -16.46 -3.52
C ASP A 26 -3.40 -17.63 -4.48
N SER A 27 -4.40 -18.47 -4.77
CA SER A 27 -4.30 -19.52 -5.79
C SER A 27 -4.11 -18.94 -7.20
N LEU A 28 -4.88 -17.92 -7.57
CA LEU A 28 -4.77 -17.28 -8.88
C LEU A 28 -3.42 -16.57 -9.05
N LEU A 29 -2.94 -15.88 -8.01
CA LEU A 29 -1.59 -15.31 -7.99
C LEU A 29 -0.52 -16.39 -8.19
N ASN A 30 -0.66 -17.56 -7.57
CA ASN A 30 0.28 -18.65 -7.79
C ASN A 30 0.24 -19.17 -9.23
N ALA A 31 -0.94 -19.29 -9.84
CA ALA A 31 -1.09 -19.68 -11.24
C ALA A 31 -0.37 -18.68 -12.18
N TYR A 32 -0.61 -17.37 -12.03
CA TYR A 32 0.10 -16.34 -12.80
C TYR A 32 1.62 -16.40 -12.60
N LYS A 33 2.08 -16.72 -11.39
CA LYS A 33 3.51 -16.85 -11.11
C LYS A 33 4.12 -18.06 -11.81
N ILE A 34 3.45 -19.21 -11.80
CA ILE A 34 3.91 -20.46 -12.47
C ILE A 34 3.95 -20.25 -13.98
N ASN A 35 2.92 -19.62 -14.54
CA ASN A 35 2.81 -19.35 -15.98
C ASN A 35 3.65 -18.15 -16.45
N SER A 36 4.46 -17.54 -15.57
CA SER A 36 5.27 -16.34 -15.86
C SER A 36 4.46 -15.12 -16.34
N GLU A 37 3.17 -15.05 -16.01
CA GLU A 37 2.27 -13.93 -16.29
C GLU A 37 2.43 -12.81 -15.25
N LEU A 38 3.66 -12.32 -15.07
CA LEU A 38 4.04 -11.44 -13.96
C LEU A 38 3.34 -10.07 -13.97
N LYS A 39 2.94 -9.59 -15.15
CA LYS A 39 2.10 -8.38 -15.29
C LYS A 39 0.70 -8.61 -14.71
N ASN A 40 0.08 -9.76 -14.98
CA ASN A 40 -1.24 -10.13 -14.46
C ASN A 40 -1.16 -10.35 -12.94
N TYR A 41 -0.09 -10.99 -12.46
CA TYR A 41 0.20 -11.11 -11.03
C TYR A 41 0.23 -9.74 -10.35
N ALA A 42 1.05 -8.82 -10.85
CA ALA A 42 1.23 -7.51 -10.22
C ALA A 42 -0.07 -6.69 -10.26
N THR A 43 -0.82 -6.77 -11.36
CA THR A 43 -2.12 -6.10 -11.51
C THR A 43 -3.15 -6.63 -10.53
N LEU A 44 -3.30 -7.96 -10.40
CA LEU A 44 -4.23 -8.55 -9.44
C LEU A 44 -3.84 -8.19 -7.99
N ALA A 45 -2.55 -8.26 -7.67
CA ALA A 45 -2.06 -7.89 -6.35
C ALA A 45 -2.34 -6.42 -6.02
N HIS A 46 -2.19 -5.51 -7.00
CA HIS A 46 -2.56 -4.10 -6.87
C HIS A 46 -4.03 -3.95 -6.48
N ASP A 47 -4.93 -4.49 -7.30
CA ASP A 47 -6.37 -4.31 -7.13
C ASP A 47 -6.86 -4.82 -5.77
N VAL A 48 -6.32 -5.96 -5.35
CA VAL A 48 -6.63 -6.56 -4.04
C VAL A 48 -6.07 -5.71 -2.90
N SER A 49 -4.85 -5.18 -3.04
CA SER A 49 -4.26 -4.30 -2.02
C SER A 49 -5.10 -3.03 -1.83
N VAL A 50 -5.55 -2.40 -2.92
CA VAL A 50 -6.39 -1.20 -2.90
C VAL A 50 -7.76 -1.52 -2.29
N LYS A 51 -8.37 -2.65 -2.65
CA LYS A 51 -9.64 -3.09 -2.06
C LYS A 51 -9.55 -3.21 -0.54
N TYR A 52 -8.50 -3.86 -0.03
CA TYR A 52 -8.28 -3.97 1.41
C TYR A 52 -7.96 -2.64 2.08
N GLY A 53 -7.17 -1.78 1.43
CA GLY A 53 -6.89 -0.43 1.90
C GLY A 53 -8.16 0.41 2.05
N LYS A 54 -9.08 0.33 1.07
CA LYS A 54 -10.40 1.00 1.14
C LYS A 54 -11.28 0.43 2.25
N ALA A 55 -11.15 -0.86 2.57
CA ALA A 55 -11.85 -1.51 3.67
C ALA A 55 -11.21 -1.26 5.05
N GLY A 56 -10.07 -0.57 5.12
CA GLY A 56 -9.34 -0.32 6.36
C GLY A 56 -8.54 -1.52 6.91
N ASP A 57 -8.52 -2.65 6.20
CA ASP A 57 -7.71 -3.81 6.56
C ASP A 57 -6.27 -3.62 6.03
N PHE A 58 -5.53 -2.74 6.71
CA PHE A 58 -4.19 -2.35 6.27
C PHE A 58 -3.17 -3.48 6.36
N VAL A 59 -3.40 -4.50 7.19
CA VAL A 59 -2.53 -5.69 7.27
C VAL A 59 -2.64 -6.48 5.97
N LYS A 60 -3.86 -6.76 5.48
CA LYS A 60 -4.04 -7.42 4.18
C LYS A 60 -3.65 -6.52 3.01
N ALA A 61 -3.95 -5.22 3.07
CA ALA A 61 -3.51 -4.28 2.05
C ALA A 61 -1.99 -4.35 1.86
N LEU A 62 -1.24 -4.35 2.97
CA LEU A 62 0.21 -4.47 2.96
C LEU A 62 0.70 -5.81 2.40
N LYS A 63 0.06 -6.94 2.78
CA LYS A 63 0.37 -8.26 2.23
C LYS A 63 0.35 -8.26 0.70
N TYR A 64 -0.70 -7.69 0.09
CA TYR A 64 -0.86 -7.68 -1.36
C TYR A 64 -0.03 -6.59 -2.06
N ALA A 65 0.15 -5.41 -1.44
CA ALA A 65 1.04 -4.38 -1.97
C ALA A 65 2.50 -4.84 -2.06
N LEU A 66 2.99 -5.61 -1.07
CA LEU A 66 4.32 -6.22 -1.13
C LEU A 66 4.44 -7.25 -2.26
N LYS A 67 3.37 -8.00 -2.54
CA LYS A 67 3.30 -8.91 -3.69
C LYS A 67 3.36 -8.15 -5.01
N GLU A 68 2.63 -7.05 -5.15
CA GLU A 68 2.67 -6.17 -6.32
C GLU A 68 4.09 -5.61 -6.55
N VAL A 69 4.68 -4.97 -5.53
CA VAL A 69 5.99 -4.30 -5.63
C VAL A 69 7.10 -5.26 -6.04
N LYS A 70 7.02 -6.55 -5.68
CA LYS A 70 7.97 -7.59 -6.11
C LYS A 70 8.08 -7.72 -7.63
N PHE A 71 6.98 -7.49 -8.35
CA PHE A 71 6.91 -7.64 -9.82
C PHE A 71 6.56 -6.34 -10.54
N LYS A 72 6.61 -5.19 -9.85
CA LYS A 72 6.25 -3.89 -10.43
C LYS A 72 6.99 -3.56 -11.72
N LYS A 73 8.22 -4.05 -11.91
CA LYS A 73 9.01 -3.83 -13.13
C LYS A 73 8.31 -4.29 -14.43
N HIS A 74 7.31 -5.16 -14.33
CA HIS A 74 6.48 -5.62 -15.45
C HIS A 74 5.26 -4.72 -15.72
N LEU A 75 5.09 -3.63 -14.95
CA LEU A 75 4.05 -2.64 -15.10
C LEU A 75 4.60 -1.36 -15.74
N PRO A 76 3.74 -0.54 -16.38
CA PRO A 76 4.09 0.82 -16.81
C PRO A 76 4.64 1.66 -15.63
N VAL A 77 5.56 2.58 -15.92
CA VAL A 77 6.26 3.42 -14.94
C VAL A 77 5.30 4.06 -13.94
N GLU A 78 4.19 4.64 -14.41
CA GLU A 78 3.15 5.24 -13.57
C GLU A 78 2.58 4.28 -12.52
N ARG A 79 2.31 3.03 -12.92
CA ARG A 79 1.84 2.00 -11.99
C ARG A 79 2.92 1.58 -11.01
N GLN A 80 4.18 1.54 -11.43
CA GLN A 80 5.29 1.26 -10.50
C GLN A 80 5.38 2.33 -9.42
N LYS A 81 5.23 3.61 -9.79
CA LYS A 81 5.23 4.73 -8.87
C LYS A 81 4.07 4.63 -7.88
N ASN A 82 2.87 4.41 -8.39
CA ASN A 82 1.66 4.24 -7.58
C ASN A 82 1.78 3.05 -6.61
N SER A 83 2.34 1.92 -7.05
CA SER A 83 2.55 0.74 -6.18
C SER A 83 3.40 1.05 -4.94
N LEU A 84 4.49 1.80 -5.11
CA LEU A 84 5.38 2.20 -4.01
C LEU A 84 4.72 3.26 -3.11
N PHE A 85 3.97 4.19 -3.72
CA PHE A 85 3.21 5.20 -2.97
C PHE A 85 2.16 4.56 -2.06
N ASN A 86 1.38 3.60 -2.58
CA ASN A 86 0.40 2.85 -1.79
C ASN A 86 1.06 1.99 -0.72
N LEU A 87 2.22 1.37 -1.03
CA LEU A 87 2.99 0.62 -0.04
C LEU A 87 3.38 1.52 1.14
N GLY A 88 3.88 2.73 0.88
CA GLY A 88 4.17 3.73 1.91
C GLY A 88 2.94 4.07 2.74
N LEU A 89 1.81 4.36 2.08
CA LEU A 89 0.55 4.66 2.76
C LEU A 89 0.11 3.53 3.68
N PHE A 90 0.19 2.27 3.23
CA PHE A 90 -0.20 1.12 4.03
C PHE A 90 0.75 0.86 5.20
N PHE A 91 2.05 1.11 5.05
CA PHE A 91 2.97 1.09 6.19
C PHE A 91 2.63 2.18 7.22
N TYR A 92 2.37 3.42 6.77
CA TYR A 92 1.96 4.52 7.65
C TYR A 92 0.69 4.17 8.43
N LYS A 93 -0.33 3.63 7.75
CA LYS A 93 -1.60 3.24 8.38
C LYS A 93 -1.45 2.08 9.36
N ASN A 94 -0.43 1.24 9.20
CA ASN A 94 -0.03 0.21 10.18
C ASN A 94 0.97 0.74 11.23
N GLN A 95 1.20 2.06 11.32
CA GLN A 95 2.15 2.70 12.24
C GLN A 95 3.62 2.24 12.07
N ALA A 96 3.96 1.65 10.92
CA ALA A 96 5.30 1.24 10.57
C ALA A 96 6.06 2.39 9.86
N TYR A 97 6.24 3.50 10.57
CA TYR A 97 6.65 4.78 9.97
C TYR A 97 8.02 4.72 9.26
N SER A 98 9.01 4.03 9.82
CA SER A 98 10.32 3.87 9.15
C SER A 98 10.21 3.15 7.80
N LYS A 99 9.40 2.09 7.71
CA LYS A 99 9.16 1.36 6.45
C LYS A 99 8.34 2.18 5.45
N SER A 100 7.44 3.02 5.96
CA SER A 100 6.72 3.99 5.12
C SER A 100 7.70 4.98 4.50
N ILE A 101 8.68 5.47 5.27
CA ILE A 101 9.72 6.37 4.77
C ILE A 101 10.53 5.70 3.67
N ASP A 102 10.96 4.45 3.86
CA ASP A 102 11.69 3.70 2.84
C ASP A 102 10.91 3.57 1.52
N ALA A 103 9.60 3.35 1.61
CA ALA A 103 8.74 3.22 0.43
C ALA A 103 8.57 4.56 -0.31
N TYR A 104 8.37 5.65 0.42
CA TYR A 104 8.26 6.99 -0.18
C TYR A 104 9.58 7.52 -0.72
N ASN A 105 10.71 7.22 -0.06
CA ASN A 105 12.04 7.53 -0.62
C ASN A 105 12.27 6.81 -1.95
N LYS A 106 11.83 5.55 -2.09
CA LYS A 106 11.86 4.87 -3.40
C LYS A 106 11.03 5.58 -4.48
N VAL A 107 9.95 6.27 -4.13
CA VAL A 107 9.21 7.12 -5.08
C VAL A 107 10.03 8.35 -5.47
N ILE A 108 10.67 8.99 -4.48
CA ILE A 108 11.47 10.20 -4.68
C ILE A 108 12.71 9.93 -5.51
N ASP A 109 13.42 8.84 -5.24
CA ASP A 109 14.75 8.57 -5.79
C ASP A 109 14.70 7.84 -7.15
N SER A 110 13.59 7.16 -7.47
CA SER A 110 13.52 6.27 -8.65
C SER A 110 12.71 6.81 -9.84
N PHE A 111 12.03 7.96 -9.69
CA PHE A 111 11.13 8.49 -10.72
C PHE A 111 11.37 9.97 -10.97
N SER A 112 10.97 10.45 -12.15
CA SER A 112 10.97 11.88 -12.45
C SER A 112 10.16 12.66 -11.41
N SER A 113 10.61 13.88 -11.12
CA SER A 113 9.91 14.78 -10.21
C SER A 113 8.60 15.24 -10.86
N ASP A 114 7.49 14.93 -10.19
CA ASP A 114 6.13 15.32 -10.55
C ASP A 114 5.30 15.45 -9.25
N GLU A 115 3.99 15.66 -9.40
CA GLU A 115 3.04 15.76 -8.28
C GLU A 115 3.17 14.61 -7.25
N PHE A 116 3.35 13.37 -7.70
CA PHE A 116 3.51 12.21 -6.79
C PHE A 116 4.81 12.27 -6.00
N THR A 117 5.88 12.79 -6.59
CA THR A 117 7.16 12.99 -5.89
C THR A 117 7.02 14.05 -4.80
N TYR A 118 6.40 15.19 -5.11
CA TYR A 118 6.13 16.24 -4.11
C TYR A 118 5.19 15.76 -3.01
N ARG A 119 4.17 14.97 -3.37
CA ARG A 119 3.31 14.32 -2.38
C ARG A 119 4.10 13.37 -1.49
N ALA A 120 4.99 12.55 -2.04
CA ALA A 120 5.82 11.63 -1.25
C ALA A 120 6.72 12.37 -0.23
N TYR A 121 7.23 13.56 -0.57
CA TYR A 121 7.91 14.43 0.40
C TYR A 121 6.99 14.81 1.58
N CYS A 122 5.77 15.26 1.31
CA CYS A 122 4.78 15.56 2.35
C CYS A 122 4.42 14.33 3.20
N GLU A 123 4.33 13.15 2.59
CA GLU A 123 4.07 11.91 3.31
C GLU A 123 5.24 11.52 4.24
N ASN A 124 6.47 11.69 3.78
CA ASN A 124 7.65 11.51 4.63
C ASN A 124 7.68 12.51 5.78
N ALA A 125 7.30 13.76 5.54
CA ALA A 125 7.19 14.75 6.60
C ALA A 125 6.23 14.29 7.71
N ARG A 126 5.07 13.73 7.32
CA ARG A 126 4.11 13.13 8.27
C ARG A 126 4.68 11.94 9.04
N ASN A 127 5.52 11.12 8.40
CA ASN A 127 6.17 10.01 9.09
C ASN A 127 7.21 10.47 10.11
N TYR A 128 8.06 11.43 9.75
CA TYR A 128 9.03 12.01 10.67
C TYR A 128 8.35 12.70 11.86
N ASP A 129 7.24 13.40 11.62
CA ASP A 129 6.41 13.98 12.68
C ASP A 129 5.88 12.91 13.65
N LYS A 130 5.40 11.77 13.13
CA LYS A 130 4.98 10.63 13.97
C LYS A 130 6.12 9.97 14.74
N LEU A 131 7.36 10.08 14.27
CA LEU A 131 8.55 9.61 14.96
C LEU A 131 9.15 10.66 15.91
N GLY A 132 8.61 11.88 15.96
CA GLY A 132 9.10 12.98 16.79
C GLY A 132 10.29 13.75 16.20
N ASP A 133 10.69 13.47 14.96
CA ASP A 133 11.73 14.24 14.28
C ASP A 133 11.12 15.45 13.55
N PHE A 134 10.78 16.47 14.34
CA PHE A 134 10.14 17.68 13.82
C PHE A 134 11.04 18.49 12.89
N TYR A 135 12.37 18.37 13.02
CA TYR A 135 13.32 19.04 12.15
C TYR A 135 13.26 18.45 10.74
N LEU A 136 13.37 17.12 10.62
CA LEU A 136 13.21 16.45 9.32
C LEU A 136 11.79 16.63 8.77
N ALA A 137 10.76 16.54 9.61
CA ALA A 137 9.39 16.77 9.18
C ALA A 137 9.22 18.13 8.49
N ARG A 138 9.70 19.22 9.11
CA ARG A 138 9.66 20.57 8.53
C ARG A 138 10.42 20.65 7.21
N ASN A 139 11.61 20.04 7.13
CA ASN A 139 12.42 20.05 5.92
C ASN A 139 11.73 19.32 4.76
N TYR A 140 11.13 18.16 5.03
CA TYR A 140 10.39 17.40 4.03
C TYR A 140 9.10 18.12 3.59
N TYR A 141 8.37 18.79 4.49
CA TYR A 141 7.24 19.64 4.09
C TYR A 141 7.66 20.75 3.15
N LYS A 142 8.78 21.45 3.43
CA LYS A 142 9.30 22.50 2.53
C LYS A 142 9.58 21.97 1.13
N LYS A 143 10.20 20.78 1.02
CA LYS A 143 10.45 20.12 -0.27
C LYS A 143 9.15 19.73 -0.99
N GLY A 144 8.17 19.21 -0.25
CA GLY A 144 6.87 18.83 -0.85
C GLY A 144 6.04 20.02 -1.32
N LEU A 145 6.19 21.19 -0.68
CA LEU A 145 5.49 22.42 -1.04
C LEU A 145 6.21 23.25 -2.12
N SER A 146 7.41 22.86 -2.55
CA SER A 146 8.16 23.56 -3.61
C SER A 146 7.82 23.07 -5.02
N HIS A 147 6.63 22.48 -5.24
CA HIS A 147 6.19 22.06 -6.57
C HIS A 147 6.08 23.30 -7.49
N PRO A 148 6.70 23.29 -8.69
CA PRO A 148 6.51 24.37 -9.67
C PRO A 148 5.03 24.51 -10.05
N LYS A 149 4.57 25.75 -10.21
CA LYS A 149 3.19 26.07 -10.64
C LYS A 149 2.92 25.66 -12.08
#